data_AF-A0A1G2FGW2-F1
#
_entry.id   AF-A0A1G2FGW2-F1
#
_cell.length_a   1.000
_cell.length_b   1.000
_cell.length_c   1.000
_cell.angle_alpha   90.00
_cell.angle_beta   90.00
_cell.angle_gamma   90.00
#
_symmetry.space_group_name_H-M   'P 1'
#
loop_
_entity.id
_entity.type
_entity.pdbx_description
1 polymer ?
#
loop_
_entity_poly.entity_id
_entity_poly.type
_entity_poly.pdbx_seq_one_letter_code
_entity_poly.pdbx_strand_id
1 'polypeptide(L)'
;MIIFSGSKKFFAILALGFIILAVFIWLFILPLLNKIKIVSQKYLDNQEIILKFKDRNSAIKDLKENYPGEKNDLSEVKGAFLPKEEAVDFISTLETIAKRTNNIFEIQLAKPPAGKEKISSFDFRISLWGSFNNLLDFIANLENEPYPPYRLIGLENLTIKRLTDNDLETLEIGLAPGAIQSVLSVKIYIQ
;
A
#
# COMPACT_ATOMS: atom_id res chain seq x y z
N MET A 1 -75.33 46.40 29.68
CA MET A 1 -75.47 47.52 28.73
C MET A 1 -74.31 48.48 28.96
N ILE A 2 -73.19 48.33 28.23
CA ILE A 2 -72.03 49.22 28.38
C ILE A 2 -72.06 50.20 27.20
N ILE A 3 -72.52 51.42 27.49
CA ILE A 3 -72.63 52.51 26.52
C ILE A 3 -71.23 53.15 26.40
N PHE A 4 -70.49 52.78 25.36
CA PHE A 4 -69.23 53.42 25.02
C PHE A 4 -69.47 54.59 24.05
N SER A 5 -69.02 55.80 24.44
CA SER A 5 -68.98 57.05 23.65
C SER A 5 -68.35 56.82 22.27
N GLY A 6 -68.81 57.54 21.24
CA GLY A 6 -68.57 57.28 19.81
C GLY A 6 -67.11 57.06 19.40
N SER A 7 -66.14 57.66 20.10
CA SER A 7 -64.70 57.44 19.87
C SER A 7 -64.25 56.03 20.23
N LYS A 8 -64.74 55.49 21.36
CA LYS A 8 -64.34 54.17 21.88
C LYS A 8 -64.91 53.00 21.05
N LYS A 9 -66.06 53.18 20.40
CA LYS A 9 -66.62 52.20 19.45
C LYS A 9 -65.79 52.13 18.16
N PHE A 10 -65.30 53.27 17.66
CA PHE A 10 -64.41 53.33 16.52
C PHE A 10 -63.08 52.61 16.79
N PHE A 11 -62.46 52.85 17.96
CA PHE A 11 -61.25 52.13 18.37
C PHE A 11 -61.48 50.62 18.56
N ALA A 12 -62.66 50.21 19.06
CA ALA A 12 -63.00 48.79 19.19
C ALA A 12 -63.14 48.07 17.84
N ILE A 13 -63.75 48.71 16.85
CA ILE A 13 -63.88 48.18 15.48
C ILE A 13 -62.50 48.09 14.80
N LEU A 14 -61.67 49.12 15.00
CA LEU A 14 -60.32 49.14 14.47
C LEU A 14 -59.46 48.01 15.07
N ALA A 15 -59.53 47.82 16.39
CA ALA A 15 -58.85 46.73 17.08
C ALA A 15 -59.33 45.36 16.59
N LEU A 16 -60.63 45.18 16.38
CA LEU A 16 -61.18 43.94 15.82
C LEU A 16 -60.66 43.67 14.39
N GLY A 17 -60.55 44.71 13.56
CA GLY A 17 -59.94 44.61 12.23
C GLY A 17 -58.48 44.16 12.27
N PHE A 18 -57.69 44.70 13.19
CA PHE A 18 -56.30 44.26 13.39
C PHE A 18 -56.19 42.82 13.86
N ILE A 19 -57.09 42.37 14.76
CA ILE A 19 -57.10 40.98 15.23
C ILE A 19 -57.42 40.02 14.08
N ILE A 20 -58.42 40.34 13.24
CA ILE A 20 -58.78 39.53 12.07
C ILE A 20 -57.60 39.45 11.09
N LEU A 21 -56.93 40.57 10.84
CA LEU A 21 -55.75 40.60 9.98
C LEU A 21 -54.60 39.76 10.55
N ALA A 22 -54.33 39.84 11.85
CA ALA A 22 -53.30 39.05 12.51
C ALA A 22 -53.60 37.54 12.42
N VAL A 23 -54.87 37.14 12.63
CA VAL A 23 -55.31 35.75 12.47
C VAL A 23 -55.16 35.29 11.02
N PHE A 24 -55.50 36.14 10.05
CA PHE A 24 -55.34 35.82 8.63
C PHE A 24 -53.86 35.61 8.25
N ILE A 25 -52.98 36.49 8.70
CA ILE A 25 -51.53 36.37 8.50
C ILE A 25 -51.01 35.07 9.12
N TRP A 26 -51.45 34.76 10.34
CA TRP A 26 -51.03 33.56 11.07
C TRP A 26 -51.52 32.26 10.40
N LEU A 27 -52.76 32.22 9.92
CA LEU A 27 -53.37 31.01 9.33
C LEU A 27 -52.96 30.77 7.88
N PHE A 28 -52.72 31.82 7.10
CA PHE A 28 -52.46 31.69 5.66
C PHE A 28 -51.01 31.99 5.28
N ILE A 29 -50.45 33.11 5.75
CA ILE A 29 -49.14 33.58 5.26
C ILE A 29 -48.00 32.77 5.88
N LEU A 30 -47.99 32.59 7.20
CA LEU A 30 -46.94 31.83 7.89
C LEU A 30 -46.80 30.37 7.39
N PRO A 31 -47.87 29.57 7.26
CA PRO A 31 -47.72 28.20 6.76
C PRO A 31 -47.26 28.14 5.31
N LEU A 32 -47.63 29.11 4.47
CA LEU A 32 -47.14 29.22 3.09
C LEU A 32 -45.63 29.50 3.06
N LEU A 33 -45.14 30.45 3.86
CA LEU A 33 -43.72 30.75 3.96
C LEU A 33 -42.92 29.54 4.49
N ASN A 34 -43.46 28.81 5.47
CA ASN A 34 -42.83 27.60 5.99
C ASN A 34 -42.75 26.49 4.94
N LYS A 35 -43.81 26.28 4.14
CA LYS A 35 -43.79 25.32 3.03
C LYS A 35 -42.74 25.68 1.98
N ILE A 36 -42.66 26.95 1.60
CA ILE A 36 -41.65 27.45 0.64
C ILE A 36 -40.25 27.20 1.20
N LYS A 37 -40.02 27.50 2.48
CA LYS A 37 -38.73 27.25 3.14
C LYS A 37 -38.33 25.77 3.11
N ILE A 38 -39.26 24.87 3.44
CA ILE A 38 -39.01 23.41 3.42
C ILE A 38 -38.70 22.92 2.00
N VAL A 39 -39.49 23.35 1.01
CA VAL A 39 -39.28 22.96 -0.40
C VAL A 39 -37.95 23.51 -0.93
N SER A 40 -37.61 24.75 -0.59
CA SER A 40 -36.33 25.36 -0.96
C SER A 40 -35.15 24.63 -0.32
N GLN A 41 -35.25 24.26 0.95
CA GLN A 41 -34.19 23.50 1.62
C GLN A 41 -34.01 22.12 0.97
N LYS A 42 -35.12 21.41 0.74
CA LYS A 42 -35.10 20.10 0.08
C LYS A 42 -34.52 20.18 -1.35
N TYR A 43 -34.77 21.28 -2.06
CA TYR A 43 -34.18 21.52 -3.37
C TYR A 43 -32.65 21.67 -3.29
N LEU A 44 -32.15 22.45 -2.32
CA LEU A 44 -30.70 22.60 -2.10
C LEU A 44 -30.05 21.28 -1.68
N ASP A 45 -30.66 20.54 -0.76
CA ASP A 45 -30.15 19.24 -0.31
C ASP A 45 -30.09 18.24 -1.48
N ASN A 46 -31.12 18.22 -2.35
CA ASN A 46 -31.14 17.39 -3.54
C ASN A 46 -30.06 17.79 -4.55
N GLN A 47 -29.77 19.08 -4.70
CA GLN A 47 -28.69 19.55 -5.58
C GLN A 47 -27.32 19.11 -5.07
N GLU A 48 -27.09 19.16 -3.75
CA GLU A 48 -25.86 18.64 -3.13
C GLU A 48 -25.70 17.13 -3.37
N ILE A 49 -26.79 16.37 -3.25
CA ILE A 49 -26.80 14.94 -3.54
C ILE A 49 -26.46 14.69 -5.02
N ILE A 50 -27.06 15.43 -5.95
CA ILE A 50 -26.78 15.31 -7.40
C ILE A 50 -25.32 15.63 -7.71
N LEU A 51 -24.75 16.66 -7.09
CA LEU A 51 -23.33 17.00 -7.23
C LEU A 51 -22.43 15.88 -6.72
N LYS A 52 -22.71 15.33 -5.53
CA LYS A 52 -21.96 14.18 -4.98
C LYS A 52 -22.03 12.95 -5.88
N PHE A 53 -23.19 12.68 -6.49
CA PHE A 53 -23.33 11.58 -7.45
C PHE A 53 -22.56 11.84 -8.74
N LYS A 54 -22.54 13.08 -9.23
CA LYS A 54 -21.78 13.47 -10.42
C LYS A 54 -20.27 13.33 -10.18
N ASP A 55 -19.78 13.77 -9.02
CA ASP A 55 -18.37 13.65 -8.63
C ASP A 55 -17.94 12.18 -8.51
N ARG A 56 -18.77 11.35 -7.86
CA ARG A 56 -18.54 9.89 -7.80
C ARG A 56 -18.52 9.26 -9.18
N ASN A 57 -19.43 9.65 -10.07
CA ASN A 57 -19.48 9.09 -11.41
C ASN A 57 -18.29 9.53 -12.26
N SER A 58 -17.78 10.76 -12.08
CA SER A 58 -16.52 11.21 -12.67
C SER A 58 -15.37 10.36 -12.15
N ALA A 59 -15.22 10.20 -10.83
CA ALA A 59 -14.16 9.39 -10.25
C ALA A 59 -14.21 7.92 -10.71
N ILE A 60 -15.40 7.33 -10.87
CA ILE A 60 -15.57 5.98 -11.42
C ILE A 60 -15.18 5.93 -12.89
N LYS A 61 -15.53 6.96 -13.67
CA LYS A 61 -15.16 7.06 -15.08
C LYS A 61 -13.66 7.25 -15.25
N ASP A 62 -13.05 8.13 -14.46
CA ASP A 62 -11.62 8.36 -14.41
C ASP A 62 -10.89 7.08 -13.98
N LEU A 63 -11.42 6.35 -13.00
CA LEU A 63 -10.88 5.04 -12.63
C LEU A 63 -11.05 4.05 -13.78
N LYS A 64 -12.18 4.01 -14.49
CA LYS A 64 -12.37 3.06 -15.60
C LYS A 64 -11.53 3.39 -16.83
N GLU A 65 -11.25 4.66 -17.09
CA GLU A 65 -10.43 5.13 -18.20
C GLU A 65 -8.93 5.02 -17.88
N ASN A 66 -8.52 5.33 -16.65
CA ASN A 66 -7.12 5.27 -16.20
C ASN A 66 -6.73 3.93 -15.57
N TYR A 67 -7.68 3.01 -15.37
CA TYR A 67 -7.44 1.62 -15.01
C TYR A 67 -7.73 0.74 -16.24
N PRO A 68 -6.86 0.77 -17.27
CA PRO A 68 -6.96 -0.15 -18.40
C PRO A 68 -6.68 -1.53 -17.82
N GLY A 69 -7.74 -2.24 -17.42
CA GLY A 69 -7.72 -3.45 -16.60
C GLY A 69 -6.34 -4.08 -16.48
N GLU A 70 -5.68 -3.88 -15.33
CA GLU A 70 -4.39 -4.48 -14.93
C GLU A 70 -4.50 -6.01 -14.78
N LYS A 71 -5.06 -6.68 -15.78
CA LYS A 71 -4.86 -8.09 -16.04
C LYS A 71 -3.57 -8.34 -16.82
N ASN A 72 -2.94 -7.31 -17.36
CA ASN A 72 -1.82 -7.45 -18.29
C ASN A 72 -0.41 -7.33 -17.69
N ASP A 73 -0.23 -7.34 -16.37
CA ASP A 73 1.13 -7.43 -15.83
C ASP A 73 1.32 -8.19 -14.51
N LEU A 74 0.33 -8.99 -14.10
CA LEU A 74 0.52 -9.87 -12.93
C LEU A 74 1.41 -11.09 -13.25
N SER A 75 1.58 -11.44 -14.52
CA SER A 75 2.52 -12.49 -14.95
C SER A 75 3.96 -12.11 -14.67
N GLU A 76 4.37 -10.85 -14.90
CA GLU A 76 5.73 -10.40 -14.59
C GLU A 76 5.97 -10.39 -13.07
N VAL A 77 4.97 -9.99 -12.28
CA VAL A 77 5.05 -10.05 -10.82
C VAL A 77 5.11 -11.49 -10.32
N LYS A 78 4.33 -12.42 -10.89
CA LYS A 78 4.38 -13.85 -10.52
C LYS A 78 5.73 -14.47 -10.87
N GLY A 79 6.34 -14.08 -11.99
CA GLY A 79 7.67 -14.54 -12.39
C GLY A 79 8.81 -14.03 -11.49
N ALA A 80 8.55 -13.05 -10.64
CA ALA A 80 9.54 -12.53 -9.70
C ALA A 80 9.68 -13.36 -8.41
N PHE A 81 8.70 -14.21 -8.10
CA PHE A 81 8.74 -15.15 -6.97
C PHE A 81 9.38 -16.47 -7.38
N LEU A 82 10.06 -17.11 -6.44
CA LEU A 82 10.59 -18.46 -6.62
C LEU A 82 9.49 -19.50 -6.37
N PRO A 83 9.18 -20.39 -7.34
CA PRO A 83 8.35 -21.56 -7.10
C PRO A 83 8.99 -22.46 -6.03
N LYS A 84 8.19 -22.99 -5.10
CA LYS A 84 8.68 -23.83 -4.00
C LYS A 84 9.43 -25.06 -4.49
N GLU A 85 9.01 -25.60 -5.62
CA GLU A 85 9.56 -26.79 -6.25
C GLU A 85 10.97 -26.54 -6.85
N GLU A 86 11.29 -25.28 -7.17
CA GLU A 86 12.55 -24.86 -7.83
C GLU A 86 13.62 -24.39 -6.82
N ALA A 87 13.39 -24.56 -5.51
CA ALA A 87 14.33 -24.13 -4.48
C ALA A 87 15.73 -24.77 -4.62
N VAL A 88 15.80 -26.01 -5.10
CA VAL A 88 17.06 -26.72 -5.36
C VAL A 88 17.83 -26.08 -6.51
N ASP A 89 17.13 -25.70 -7.58
CA ASP A 89 17.73 -25.07 -8.76
C ASP A 89 18.25 -23.66 -8.42
N PHE A 90 17.53 -22.94 -7.55
CA PHE A 90 18.02 -21.67 -7.00
C PHE A 90 19.32 -21.84 -6.22
N ILE A 91 19.42 -22.85 -5.33
CA ILE A 91 20.67 -23.14 -4.61
C ILE A 91 21.78 -23.47 -5.61
N SER A 92 21.52 -24.31 -6.61
CA SER A 92 22.50 -24.64 -7.65
C SER A 92 22.99 -23.40 -8.42
N THR A 93 22.11 -22.41 -8.61
CA THR A 93 22.48 -21.13 -9.21
C THR A 93 23.42 -20.34 -8.30
N LEU A 94 23.15 -20.26 -6.99
CA LEU A 94 24.05 -19.62 -6.03
C LEU A 94 25.44 -20.28 -6.02
N GLU A 95 25.50 -21.61 -6.04
CA GLU A 95 26.76 -22.37 -6.12
C GLU A 95 27.51 -22.08 -7.42
N THR A 96 26.79 -21.98 -8.53
CA THR A 96 27.36 -21.67 -9.84
C THR A 96 27.94 -20.26 -9.87
N ILE A 97 27.22 -19.27 -9.33
CA ILE A 97 27.70 -17.91 -9.19
C ILE A 97 28.95 -17.87 -8.31
N ALA A 98 28.95 -18.55 -7.16
CA ALA A 98 30.10 -18.63 -6.27
C ALA A 98 31.34 -19.21 -6.96
N LYS A 99 31.19 -20.34 -7.66
CA LYS A 99 32.28 -20.96 -8.43
C LYS A 99 32.81 -20.05 -9.51
N ARG A 100 31.94 -19.46 -10.33
CA ARG A 100 32.33 -18.58 -11.45
C ARG A 100 33.04 -17.32 -10.97
N THR A 101 32.65 -16.81 -9.82
CA THR A 101 33.27 -15.65 -9.18
C THR A 101 34.50 -16.02 -8.36
N ASN A 102 34.99 -17.26 -8.44
CA ASN A 102 36.17 -17.78 -7.73
C ASN A 102 36.08 -17.62 -6.20
N ASN A 103 34.86 -17.68 -5.65
CA ASN A 103 34.66 -17.79 -4.21
C ASN A 103 34.62 -19.26 -3.81
N ILE A 104 35.28 -19.58 -2.71
CA ILE A 104 34.99 -20.79 -1.94
C ILE A 104 33.76 -20.48 -1.12
N PHE A 105 32.83 -21.42 -0.99
CA PHE A 105 31.51 -21.11 -0.48
C PHE A 105 30.94 -22.23 0.39
N GLU A 106 30.05 -21.81 1.29
CA GLU A 106 29.18 -22.68 2.07
C GLU A 106 27.80 -22.03 2.11
N ILE A 107 26.75 -22.79 1.77
CA ILE A 107 25.38 -22.31 1.75
C ILE A 107 24.58 -23.12 2.77
N GLN A 108 23.93 -22.42 3.70
CA GLN A 108 23.10 -23.02 4.73
C GLN A 108 21.68 -22.45 4.65
N LEU A 109 20.67 -23.32 4.81
CA LEU A 109 19.29 -22.87 5.00
C LEU A 109 19.10 -22.44 6.45
N ALA A 110 18.99 -21.13 6.69
CA ALA A 110 18.85 -20.56 8.02
C ALA A 110 17.45 -20.79 8.60
N LYS A 111 16.40 -20.75 7.76
CA LYS A 111 15.02 -20.97 8.19
C LYS A 111 14.14 -21.49 7.05
N PRO A 112 13.34 -22.55 7.26
CA PRO A 112 12.34 -22.98 6.31
C PRO A 112 11.12 -22.03 6.33
N PRO A 113 10.33 -21.96 5.25
CA PRO A 113 9.16 -21.10 5.15
C PRO A 113 8.15 -21.43 6.24
N ALA A 114 7.81 -20.45 7.07
CA ALA A 114 6.82 -20.60 8.13
C ALA A 114 5.41 -20.54 7.52
N GLY A 115 4.62 -21.62 7.67
CA GLY A 115 3.28 -21.77 7.08
C GLY A 115 2.18 -20.82 7.60
N LYS A 116 2.52 -19.73 8.31
CA LYS A 116 1.55 -18.76 8.87
C LYS A 116 1.74 -17.33 8.37
N GLU A 117 2.77 -17.03 7.57
CA GLU A 117 2.96 -15.69 7.02
C GLU A 117 2.23 -15.52 5.68
N LYS A 118 1.72 -14.31 5.42
CA LYS A 118 1.01 -13.97 4.17
C LYS A 118 1.91 -14.07 2.93
N ILE A 119 3.23 -14.00 3.11
CA ILE A 119 4.25 -14.19 2.08
C ILE A 119 5.29 -15.14 2.66
N SER A 120 5.58 -16.25 1.98
CA SER A 120 6.58 -17.21 2.43
C SER A 120 7.97 -16.84 1.86
N SER A 121 9.05 -17.22 2.54
CA SER A 121 10.41 -17.04 2.05
C SER A 121 11.32 -18.20 2.45
N PHE A 122 12.41 -18.36 1.70
CA PHE A 122 13.58 -19.11 2.16
C PHE A 122 14.65 -18.12 2.62
N ASP A 123 15.22 -18.39 3.79
CA ASP A 123 16.29 -17.58 4.35
C ASP A 123 17.59 -18.40 4.28
N PHE A 124 18.56 -17.89 3.54
CA PHE A 124 19.87 -18.50 3.33
C PHE A 124 20.95 -17.72 4.06
N ARG A 125 21.92 -18.45 4.61
CA ARG A 125 23.20 -17.92 5.04
C ARG A 125 24.27 -18.42 4.08
N ILE A 126 24.93 -17.50 3.39
CA ILE A 126 25.98 -17.79 2.41
C ILE A 126 27.30 -17.28 2.98
N SER A 127 28.22 -18.20 3.25
CA SER A 127 29.60 -17.87 3.61
C SER A 127 30.46 -17.96 2.35
N LEU A 128 31.25 -16.93 2.07
CA LEU A 128 32.18 -16.84 0.94
C LEU A 128 33.59 -16.55 1.44
N TRP A 129 34.58 -17.19 0.84
CA TRP A 129 36.00 -16.94 1.08
C TRP A 129 36.69 -16.65 -0.26
N GLY A 130 37.40 -15.52 -0.32
CA GLY A 130 38.00 -15.03 -1.56
C GLY A 130 38.57 -13.62 -1.40
N SER A 131 38.82 -12.93 -2.50
CA SER A 131 39.15 -11.49 -2.44
C SER A 131 37.89 -10.63 -2.34
N PHE A 132 38.04 -9.36 -1.97
CA PHE A 132 36.94 -8.41 -1.95
C PHE A 132 36.29 -8.21 -3.34
N ASN A 133 37.08 -8.27 -4.42
CA ASN A 133 36.53 -8.18 -5.77
C ASN A 133 35.64 -9.38 -6.11
N ASN A 134 36.04 -10.59 -5.68
CA ASN A 134 35.24 -11.80 -5.87
C ASN A 134 33.88 -11.70 -5.16
N LEU A 135 33.82 -11.07 -3.99
CA LEU A 135 32.56 -10.78 -3.29
C LEU A 135 31.68 -9.81 -4.10
N LEU A 136 32.26 -8.71 -4.61
CA LEU A 136 31.50 -7.74 -5.39
C LEU A 136 30.95 -8.37 -6.67
N ASP A 137 31.75 -9.20 -7.35
CA ASP A 137 31.30 -9.95 -8.52
C ASP A 137 30.17 -10.90 -8.14
N PHE A 138 30.27 -11.61 -7.00
CA PHE A 138 29.20 -12.48 -6.52
C PHE A 138 27.88 -11.73 -6.33
N ILE A 139 27.91 -10.59 -5.64
CA ILE A 139 26.71 -9.77 -5.38
C ILE A 139 26.12 -9.26 -6.71
N ALA A 140 26.97 -8.76 -7.61
CA ALA A 140 26.52 -8.28 -8.92
C ALA A 140 25.85 -9.39 -9.74
N ASN A 141 26.36 -10.61 -9.69
CA ASN A 141 25.75 -11.75 -10.39
C ASN A 141 24.46 -12.23 -9.70
N LEU A 142 24.42 -12.22 -8.36
CA LEU A 142 23.22 -12.55 -7.58
C LEU A 142 22.04 -11.63 -7.93
N GLU A 143 22.29 -10.36 -8.17
CA GLU A 143 21.26 -9.38 -8.54
C GLU A 143 20.75 -9.54 -9.98
N ASN A 144 21.56 -10.08 -10.89
CA ASN A 144 21.27 -10.07 -12.33
C ASN A 144 20.92 -11.43 -12.93
N GLU A 145 21.27 -12.54 -12.30
CA GLU A 145 21.26 -13.86 -12.96
C GLU A 145 20.28 -14.94 -12.52
N PRO A 146 19.71 -15.01 -11.30
CA PRO A 146 18.85 -16.13 -10.92
C PRO A 146 17.78 -16.37 -12.00
N TYR A 147 17.79 -17.52 -12.68
CA TYR A 147 16.93 -17.76 -13.86
C TYR A 147 15.94 -18.90 -13.58
N PRO A 148 14.63 -18.75 -13.86
CA PRO A 148 13.93 -17.51 -14.27
C PRO A 148 14.16 -16.34 -13.29
N PRO A 149 14.10 -15.06 -13.73
CA PRO A 149 14.51 -13.87 -12.96
C PRO A 149 13.78 -13.74 -11.61
N TYR A 150 14.29 -14.43 -10.59
CA TYR A 150 13.81 -14.33 -9.22
C TYR A 150 14.26 -12.99 -8.64
N ARG A 151 13.48 -11.95 -8.92
CA ARG A 151 13.82 -10.56 -8.59
C ARG A 151 13.45 -10.16 -7.17
N LEU A 152 12.72 -11.01 -6.44
CA LEU A 152 12.37 -10.77 -5.04
C LEU A 152 13.39 -11.43 -4.12
N ILE A 153 14.62 -10.93 -4.20
CA ILE A 153 15.73 -11.31 -3.32
C ILE A 153 16.10 -10.11 -2.45
N GLY A 154 16.22 -10.33 -1.15
CA GLY A 154 16.68 -9.34 -0.18
C GLY A 154 18.01 -9.76 0.44
N LEU A 155 18.99 -8.85 0.44
CA LEU A 155 20.21 -8.99 1.24
C LEU A 155 19.98 -8.27 2.58
N GLU A 156 19.80 -9.02 3.66
CA GLU A 156 19.47 -8.43 4.97
C GLU A 156 20.70 -8.03 5.77
N ASN A 157 21.77 -8.82 5.67
CA ASN A 157 23.00 -8.60 6.40
C ASN A 157 24.20 -9.02 5.55
N LEU A 158 25.28 -8.24 5.65
CA LEU A 158 26.59 -8.56 5.08
C LEU A 158 27.65 -8.30 6.14
N THR A 159 28.36 -9.35 6.53
CA THR A 159 29.53 -9.23 7.40
C THR A 159 30.78 -9.57 6.61
N ILE A 160 31.82 -8.74 6.73
CA ILE A 160 33.11 -8.96 6.08
C ILE A 160 34.19 -8.97 7.14
N LYS A 161 35.00 -10.04 7.17
CA LYS A 161 36.16 -10.19 8.04
C LYS A 161 37.39 -10.44 7.18
N ARG A 162 38.47 -9.70 7.41
CA ARG A 162 39.78 -10.02 6.83
C ARG A 162 40.34 -11.26 7.51
N LEU A 163 40.79 -12.23 6.72
CA LEU A 163 41.41 -13.45 7.23
C LEU A 163 42.85 -13.16 7.65
N THR A 164 43.22 -13.67 8.81
CA THR A 164 44.59 -13.70 9.31
C THR A 164 45.28 -15.00 8.90
N ASP A 165 46.61 -15.06 9.00
CA ASP A 165 47.37 -16.26 8.65
C ASP A 165 46.92 -17.48 9.48
N ASN A 166 46.58 -17.28 10.76
CA ASN A 166 45.99 -18.32 11.61
C ASN A 166 44.63 -18.82 11.10
N ASP A 167 43.79 -17.93 10.56
CA ASP A 167 42.49 -18.35 10.00
C ASP A 167 42.71 -19.20 8.74
N LEU A 168 43.71 -18.87 7.90
CA LEU A 168 44.03 -19.59 6.67
C LEU A 168 44.54 -21.01 6.92
N GLU A 169 45.40 -21.17 7.94
CA GLU A 169 45.89 -22.49 8.38
C GLU A 169 44.76 -23.38 8.92
N THR A 170 43.85 -22.79 9.71
CA THR A 170 42.74 -23.53 10.33
C THR A 170 41.71 -24.00 9.31
N LEU A 171 41.50 -23.22 8.25
CA LEU A 171 40.51 -23.55 7.22
C LEU A 171 41.06 -24.52 6.14
N GLU A 172 42.37 -24.79 6.12
CA GLU A 172 43.07 -25.60 5.09
C GLU A 172 42.81 -25.12 3.65
N ILE A 173 42.50 -23.84 3.47
CA ILE A 173 42.11 -23.28 2.18
C ILE A 173 43.30 -22.52 1.59
N GLY A 174 43.75 -22.92 0.39
CA GLY A 174 44.85 -22.28 -0.34
C GLY A 174 44.52 -20.88 -0.87
N LEU A 175 44.16 -19.95 0.02
CA LEU A 175 43.80 -18.58 -0.31
C LEU A 175 45.00 -17.64 -0.21
N ALA A 176 44.98 -16.58 -1.01
CA ALA A 176 46.05 -15.58 -1.03
C ALA A 176 46.04 -14.69 0.25
N PRO A 177 47.20 -14.13 0.64
CA PRO A 177 47.28 -13.16 1.72
C PRO A 177 46.35 -11.97 1.49
N GLY A 178 45.58 -11.59 2.52
CA GLY A 178 44.58 -10.51 2.41
C GLY A 178 43.20 -10.94 1.92
N ALA A 179 42.96 -12.26 1.78
CA ALA A 179 41.62 -12.80 1.58
C ALA A 179 40.66 -12.39 2.71
N ILE A 180 39.36 -12.41 2.39
CA ILE A 180 38.27 -12.10 3.28
C ILE A 180 37.33 -13.29 3.42
N GLN A 181 36.68 -13.38 4.57
CA GLN A 181 35.46 -14.13 4.76
C GLN A 181 34.28 -13.15 4.73
N SER A 182 33.27 -13.49 3.94
CA SER A 182 32.03 -12.73 3.83
C SER A 182 30.86 -13.63 4.20
N VAL A 183 29.94 -13.14 5.03
CA VAL A 183 28.73 -13.87 5.40
C VAL A 183 27.52 -13.02 5.02
N LEU A 184 26.70 -13.54 4.12
CA LEU A 184 25.53 -12.90 3.56
C LEU A 184 24.27 -13.60 4.08
N SER A 185 23.31 -12.81 4.56
CA SER A 185 21.94 -13.29 4.81
C SER A 185 21.06 -12.92 3.63
N VAL A 186 20.64 -13.92 2.86
CA VAL A 186 19.85 -13.75 1.64
C VAL A 186 18.46 -14.33 1.84
N LYS A 187 17.44 -13.51 1.61
CA LYS A 187 16.03 -13.90 1.66
C LYS A 187 15.48 -13.95 0.24
N ILE A 188 14.81 -15.02 -0.13
CA ILE A 188 14.09 -15.12 -1.40
C ILE A 188 12.62 -15.43 -1.14
N TYR A 189 11.73 -14.64 -1.75
CA TYR A 189 10.29 -14.79 -1.57
C TYR A 189 9.73 -15.86 -2.50
N ILE A 190 8.82 -16.67 -1.95
CA ILE A 190 8.24 -17.84 -2.66
C ILE A 190 6.73 -17.73 -2.74
N GLN A 191 6.16 -18.35 -3.78
CA GLN A 191 4.72 -18.46 -4.00
C GLN A 191 4.29 -19.92 -4.09
#